data_AF-M4FH41-F1
#
_entry.id   AF-M4FH41-F1
#
_cell.length_a   1.000
_cell.length_b   1.000
_cell.length_c   1.000
_cell.angle_alpha   90.00
_cell.angle_beta   90.00
_cell.angle_gamma   90.00
#
_symmetry.space_group_name_H-M   'P 1'
#
loop_
_entity.id
_entity.type
_entity.pdbx_description
1 polymer ?
#
loop_
_entity_poly.entity_id
_entity_poly.type
_entity_poly.pdbx_seq_one_letter_code
_entity_poly.pdbx_strand_id
1 'polypeptide(L)'
;MMMLRVRSRDGLERVSVDGSDTTVSQLKTLIQDQLQIPIQNQTLSTDRNLLLAKSPEESLAFTDMTDPNLPISSLSLSHGSILYLAYEGERTIRGGPAVTPAGSFGRKMTVDDLIARQMRVSRQEKSHCDSVSFDRDCANAFQHYVNESLAFAVKRGGFMYGSVSEGGEVEVNFVYEPPQQGMEDNLILMRDAEEEKRVDAIALGLGMRRVGFIFSQTVTQDKKEYTLSNVEVLLAAQLHAESELKEWVTAVVKLEINEDGGADVHFEAFQMSDMCVRLFREGWFVTEIGPEDDPKLSKLKKEVVVGVKDLKQVDNDFFLVVVKILDHQGPLTCTFPIENRNVETTMRALKTHMDRARSLPFVKRISDFHLLLFVARFLDVGSDVPALAECVRLQSNVPEGYELLIDSMANTC
;
A
#
# COMPACT_ATOMS: atom_id res chain seq x y z
N MET A 1 17.56 62.10 17.59
CA MET A 1 17.41 60.63 17.70
C MET A 1 17.32 60.00 16.31
N MET A 2 18.37 59.29 15.91
CA MET A 2 18.52 58.54 14.68
C MET A 2 18.53 57.05 15.00
N MET A 3 18.00 56.20 14.13
CA MET A 3 18.05 54.75 14.31
C MET A 3 18.97 54.14 13.26
N LEU A 4 19.98 53.41 13.70
CA LEU A 4 20.85 52.61 12.85
C LEU A 4 20.41 51.15 12.86
N ARG A 5 20.55 50.48 11.73
CA ARG A 5 20.29 49.04 11.62
C ARG A 5 21.63 48.30 11.67
N VAL A 6 21.91 47.61 12.76
CA VAL A 6 23.16 46.88 12.95
C VAL A 6 22.96 45.44 12.48
N ARG A 7 23.67 45.05 11.41
CA ARG A 7 23.69 43.68 10.89
C ARG A 7 24.89 42.95 11.47
N SER A 8 24.63 41.85 12.16
CA SER A 8 25.63 40.93 12.68
C SER A 8 25.33 39.48 12.27
N ARG A 9 26.13 38.54 12.78
CA ARG A 9 25.86 37.09 12.62
C ARG A 9 24.54 36.64 13.26
N ASP A 10 24.07 37.40 14.26
CA ASP A 10 22.87 37.11 15.03
C ASP A 10 21.59 37.66 14.37
N GLY A 11 21.73 38.52 13.35
CA GLY A 11 20.59 39.09 12.63
C GLY A 11 20.72 40.60 12.40
N LEU A 12 19.57 41.25 12.22
CA LEU A 12 19.48 42.70 12.01
C LEU A 12 18.77 43.34 13.21
N GLU A 13 19.51 44.10 14.01
CA GLU A 13 19.01 44.79 15.20
C GLU A 13 18.98 46.31 14.97
N ARG A 14 18.27 47.03 15.82
CA ARG A 14 18.14 48.49 15.74
C ARG A 14 18.82 49.12 16.94
N VAL A 15 19.70 50.08 16.69
CA VAL A 15 20.39 50.86 17.72
C VAL A 15 19.96 52.32 17.60
N SER A 16 19.46 52.87 18.70
CA SER A 16 19.09 54.29 18.77
C SER A 16 20.30 55.14 19.11
N VAL A 17 20.47 56.25 18.39
CA VAL A 17 21.60 57.17 18.47
C VAL A 17 21.09 58.59 18.64
N ASP A 18 21.73 59.41 19.48
CA ASP A 18 21.17 60.70 19.89
C ASP A 18 21.30 61.82 18.84
N GLY A 19 22.16 61.68 17.83
CA GLY A 19 22.27 62.63 16.72
C GLY A 19 23.34 62.24 15.70
N SER A 20 23.53 63.05 14.65
CA SER A 20 24.56 62.84 13.61
C SER A 20 25.99 63.12 14.08
N ASP A 21 26.14 63.82 15.21
CA ASP A 21 27.43 64.20 15.79
C ASP A 21 28.00 63.11 16.72
N THR A 22 27.29 61.97 16.86
CA THR A 22 27.77 60.84 17.65
C THR A 22 29.06 60.29 17.06
N THR A 23 30.07 60.09 17.90
CA THR A 23 31.36 59.51 17.48
C THR A 23 31.29 57.98 17.40
N VAL A 24 32.25 57.37 16.71
CA VAL A 24 32.40 55.89 16.70
C VAL A 24 32.51 55.32 18.12
N SER A 25 33.24 55.96 19.03
CA SER A 25 33.36 55.49 20.43
C SER A 25 32.02 55.51 21.18
N GLN A 26 31.23 56.56 20.99
CA GLN A 26 29.89 56.66 21.55
C GLN A 26 28.95 55.61 20.94
N LEU A 27 29.05 55.36 19.63
CA LEU A 27 28.29 54.32 18.95
C LEU A 27 28.62 52.92 19.49
N LYS A 28 29.90 52.60 19.71
CA LYS A 28 30.30 51.33 20.33
C LYS A 28 29.73 51.16 21.74
N THR A 29 29.66 52.26 22.50
CA THR A 29 29.04 52.28 23.83
C THR A 29 27.54 52.00 23.74
N LEU A 30 26.83 52.65 22.81
CA LEU A 30 25.41 52.40 22.58
C LEU A 30 25.12 50.96 22.15
N ILE A 31 25.99 50.36 21.34
CA ILE A 31 25.91 48.94 20.96
C ILE A 31 26.13 48.04 22.17
N GLN A 32 27.08 48.36 23.05
CA GLN A 32 27.28 47.60 24.27
C GLN A 32 26.04 47.66 25.18
N ASP A 33 25.46 48.85 25.37
CA ASP A 33 24.33 49.04 26.28
C ASP A 33 23.04 48.42 25.72
N GLN A 34 22.77 48.57 24.42
CA GLN A 34 21.52 48.09 23.80
C GLN A 34 21.60 46.63 23.33
N LEU A 35 22.76 46.18 22.87
CA LEU A 35 22.95 44.86 22.26
C LEU A 35 23.80 43.90 23.12
N GLN A 36 24.32 44.35 24.26
CA GLN A 36 25.13 43.58 25.21
C GLN A 36 26.42 42.98 24.61
N ILE A 37 27.01 43.66 23.62
CA ILE A 37 28.27 43.24 22.99
C ILE A 37 29.41 44.09 23.57
N PRO A 38 30.40 43.51 24.26
CA PRO A 38 31.48 44.28 24.87
C PRO A 38 32.27 45.08 23.84
N ILE A 39 32.61 46.33 24.12
CA ILE A 39 33.29 47.26 23.19
C ILE A 39 34.57 46.63 22.60
N GLN A 40 35.35 45.92 23.41
CA GLN A 40 36.60 45.27 23.00
C GLN A 40 36.40 44.17 21.96
N ASN A 41 35.20 43.62 21.84
CA ASN A 41 34.87 42.59 20.85
C ASN A 41 34.25 43.20 19.59
N GLN A 42 33.97 44.51 19.55
CA GLN A 42 33.25 45.13 18.43
C GLN A 42 34.20 45.63 17.32
N THR A 43 34.05 45.05 16.14
CA THR A 43 34.57 45.57 14.88
C THR A 43 33.40 46.10 14.05
N LEU A 44 33.44 47.39 13.70
CA LEU A 44 32.40 48.07 12.94
C LEU A 44 32.90 48.43 11.55
N SER A 45 32.05 48.30 10.55
CA SER A 45 32.33 48.79 9.20
C SER A 45 31.04 49.11 8.45
N THR A 46 31.15 50.03 7.51
CA THR A 46 30.12 50.28 6.49
C THR A 46 30.16 49.26 5.35
N ASP A 47 31.23 48.45 5.24
CA ASP A 47 31.35 47.38 4.25
C ASP A 47 30.70 46.07 4.74
N ARG A 48 29.82 45.52 3.91
CA ARG A 48 29.17 44.21 4.12
C ARG A 48 30.17 43.07 4.25
N ASN A 49 31.31 43.16 3.56
CA ASN A 49 32.32 42.10 3.52
C ASN A 49 32.95 41.81 4.88
N LEU A 50 32.79 42.71 5.86
CA LEU A 50 33.16 42.44 7.25
C LEU A 50 32.51 41.16 7.79
N LEU A 51 31.26 40.85 7.41
CA LEU A 51 30.57 39.64 7.86
C LEU A 51 31.02 38.35 7.15
N LEU A 52 31.87 38.46 6.13
CA LEU A 52 32.46 37.33 5.41
C LEU A 52 33.87 36.98 5.92
N ALA A 53 34.45 37.83 6.77
CA ALA A 53 35.75 37.60 7.39
C ALA A 53 35.70 36.32 8.25
N LYS A 54 36.69 35.45 8.05
CA LYS A 54 36.79 34.15 8.72
C LYS A 54 37.76 34.16 9.89
N SER A 55 38.57 35.21 10.01
CA SER A 55 39.50 35.42 11.12
C SER A 55 39.41 36.84 11.69
N PRO A 56 39.84 37.06 12.94
CA PRO A 56 39.96 38.39 13.53
C PRO A 56 40.88 39.31 12.71
N GLU A 57 41.93 38.76 12.12
CA GLU A 57 42.90 39.48 11.28
C GLU A 57 42.24 40.06 10.02
N GLU A 58 41.39 39.27 9.36
CA GLU A 58 40.60 39.72 8.20
C GLU A 58 39.57 40.79 8.60
N SER A 59 38.99 40.68 9.80
CA SER A 59 38.05 41.67 10.32
C SER A 59 38.73 43.00 10.66
N LEU A 60 39.98 42.96 11.15
CA LEU A 60 40.78 44.14 11.47
C LEU A 60 41.29 44.90 10.22
N ALA A 61 41.22 44.28 9.03
CA ALA A 61 41.54 44.96 7.78
C ALA A 61 40.52 46.06 7.41
N PHE A 62 39.32 46.04 8.01
CA PHE A 62 38.29 47.06 7.84
C PHE A 62 38.57 48.24 8.76
N THR A 63 39.13 49.32 8.21
CA THR A 63 39.66 50.45 8.98
C THR A 63 38.77 51.69 8.98
N ASP A 64 37.64 51.67 8.25
CA ASP A 64 36.76 52.82 8.04
C ASP A 64 36.13 53.37 9.31
N MET A 65 36.05 52.57 10.37
CA MET A 65 35.53 52.99 11.69
C MET A 65 36.53 52.69 12.83
N THR A 66 37.83 52.82 12.57
CA THR A 66 38.86 52.60 13.60
C THR A 66 39.15 53.83 14.46
N ASP A 67 38.96 55.04 13.93
CA ASP A 67 39.15 56.29 14.69
C ASP A 67 37.97 56.50 15.67
N PRO A 68 38.21 56.48 17.00
CA PRO A 68 37.15 56.62 17.99
C PRO A 68 36.48 58.00 18.00
N ASN A 69 37.12 59.03 17.45
CA ASN A 69 36.60 60.40 17.43
C ASN A 69 35.89 60.75 16.12
N LEU A 70 35.89 59.85 15.15
CA LEU A 70 35.23 60.06 13.87
C LEU A 70 33.72 60.18 14.08
N PRO A 71 33.08 61.27 13.63
CA PRO A 71 31.63 61.42 13.73
C PRO A 71 30.94 60.51 12.71
N ILE A 72 29.84 59.88 13.09
CA ILE A 72 29.10 58.97 12.18
C ILE A 72 28.57 59.67 10.92
N SER A 73 28.38 60.99 10.98
CA SER A 73 27.99 61.83 9.83
C SER A 73 29.00 61.79 8.68
N SER A 74 30.29 61.59 8.96
CA SER A 74 31.32 61.49 7.90
C SER A 74 31.33 60.13 7.20
N LEU A 75 30.58 59.15 7.70
CA LEU A 75 30.50 57.78 7.17
C LEU A 75 29.28 57.56 6.27
N SER A 76 28.62 58.64 5.83
CA SER A 76 27.38 58.58 5.04
C SER A 76 26.26 57.79 5.72
N LEU A 77 26.28 57.71 7.06
CA LEU A 77 25.26 57.05 7.86
C LEU A 77 24.11 58.02 8.14
N SER A 78 22.90 57.62 7.77
CA SER A 78 21.64 58.36 7.97
C SER A 78 20.61 57.48 8.67
N HIS A 79 19.43 58.02 8.98
CA HIS A 79 18.37 57.26 9.62
C HIS A 79 18.00 56.02 8.79
N GLY A 80 18.13 54.83 9.39
CA GLY A 80 17.87 53.55 8.75
C GLY A 80 19.06 52.95 8.00
N SER A 81 20.21 53.64 7.91
CA SER A 81 21.43 53.08 7.34
C SER A 81 21.85 51.79 8.04
N ILE A 82 22.41 50.87 7.25
CA ILE A 82 22.91 49.59 7.73
C ILE A 82 24.38 49.74 8.11
N LEU A 83 24.71 49.25 9.29
CA LEU A 83 26.06 49.14 9.81
C LEU A 83 26.38 47.66 10.04
N TYR A 84 27.58 47.22 9.67
CA TYR A 84 28.00 45.84 9.85
C TYR A 84 28.85 45.73 11.12
N LEU A 85 28.52 44.74 11.95
CA LEU A 85 29.20 44.48 13.23
C LEU A 85 29.67 43.02 13.26
N ALA A 86 30.99 42.85 13.36
CA ALA A 86 31.63 41.57 13.69
C ALA A 86 32.10 41.59 15.15
N TYR A 87 31.89 40.49 15.85
CA TYR A 87 32.38 40.29 17.22
C TYR A 87 32.52 38.81 17.55
N GLU A 88 33.37 38.53 18.55
CA GLU A 88 33.55 37.20 19.13
C GLU A 88 32.78 37.04 20.45
N GLY A 89 32.45 35.78 20.77
CA GLY A 89 31.75 35.39 22.01
C GLY A 89 30.24 35.26 21.85
N GLU A 90 29.61 34.38 22.63
CA GLU A 90 28.17 34.14 22.59
C GLU A 90 27.39 35.19 23.41
N ARG A 91 26.17 35.51 22.99
CA ARG A 91 25.25 36.36 23.76
C ARG A 91 23.82 35.84 23.67
N THR A 92 23.01 36.24 24.63
CA THR A 92 21.58 35.92 24.63
C THR A 92 20.79 37.01 23.89
N ILE A 93 20.23 36.67 22.73
CA ILE A 93 19.36 37.60 21.98
C ILE A 93 17.98 37.64 22.64
N ARG A 94 17.57 38.81 23.15
CA ARG A 94 16.24 38.97 23.74
C ARG A 94 15.16 38.92 22.64
N GLY A 95 14.25 37.96 22.74
CA GLY A 95 13.04 37.90 21.91
C GLY A 95 13.17 37.23 20.54
N GLY A 96 14.24 36.47 20.29
CA GLY A 96 14.33 35.62 19.10
C GLY A 96 13.28 34.51 19.13
N PRO A 97 12.58 34.20 18.01
CA PRO A 97 11.70 33.04 17.95
C PRO A 97 12.51 31.76 18.23
N ALA A 98 11.90 30.79 18.91
CA ALA A 98 12.51 29.49 19.11
C ALA A 98 12.86 28.88 17.75
N VAL A 99 14.16 28.73 17.46
CA VAL A 99 14.63 28.08 16.24
C VAL A 99 14.37 26.59 16.39
N THR A 100 13.20 26.15 15.93
CA THR A 100 13.02 24.76 15.51
C THR A 100 13.82 24.58 14.23
N PRO A 101 14.71 23.58 14.12
CA PRO A 101 15.41 23.30 12.87
C PRO A 101 14.37 23.09 11.77
N ALA A 102 14.28 24.04 10.84
CA ALA A 102 13.39 23.91 9.70
C ALA A 102 13.86 22.71 8.86
N GLY A 103 12.92 21.82 8.57
CA GLY A 103 13.15 20.68 7.70
C GLY A 103 13.70 21.10 6.33
N SER A 104 14.56 20.22 5.82
CA SER A 104 14.76 19.88 4.40
C SER A 104 15.02 20.97 3.35
N PHE A 105 15.28 22.23 3.71
CA PHE A 105 15.80 23.20 2.74
C PHE A 105 17.34 23.22 2.76
N GLY A 106 17.97 22.62 1.73
CA GLY A 106 19.42 22.75 1.48
C GLY A 106 20.29 21.51 1.72
N ARG A 107 19.71 20.33 2.04
CA ARG A 107 20.50 19.09 2.08
C ARG A 107 20.97 18.77 0.65
N LYS A 108 22.29 18.77 0.43
CA LYS A 108 22.88 18.29 -0.84
C LYS A 108 22.46 16.84 -1.03
N MET A 109 21.77 16.56 -2.14
CA MET A 109 21.37 15.21 -2.53
C MET A 109 22.62 14.34 -2.60
N THR A 110 22.70 13.32 -1.75
CA THR A 110 23.83 12.37 -1.78
C THR A 110 23.60 11.34 -2.89
N VAL A 111 24.67 10.63 -3.29
CA VAL A 111 24.54 9.49 -4.20
C VAL A 111 23.64 8.42 -3.58
N ASP A 112 23.68 8.26 -2.25
CA ASP A 112 22.78 7.36 -1.52
C ASP A 112 21.31 7.82 -1.58
N ASP A 113 21.05 9.13 -1.54
CA ASP A 113 19.69 9.69 -1.73
C ASP A 113 19.18 9.48 -3.18
N LEU A 114 20.10 9.49 -4.16
CA LEU A 114 19.79 9.17 -5.57
C LEU A 114 19.50 7.69 -5.77
N ILE A 115 20.30 6.81 -5.15
CA ILE A 115 20.12 5.35 -5.18
C ILE A 115 18.82 4.95 -4.46
N ALA A 116 18.52 5.57 -3.31
CA ALA A 116 17.29 5.32 -2.56
C ALA A 116 16.01 5.74 -3.33
N ARG A 117 16.15 6.64 -4.31
CA ARG A 117 15.06 7.05 -5.21
C ARG A 117 14.92 6.15 -6.44
N GLN A 118 15.91 5.32 -6.76
CA GLN A 118 15.86 4.44 -7.91
C GLN A 118 15.03 3.19 -7.56
N MET A 119 14.01 2.91 -8.36
CA MET A 119 13.16 1.73 -8.16
C MET A 119 13.96 0.47 -8.53
N ARG A 120 14.31 -0.32 -7.52
CA ARG A 120 15.08 -1.56 -7.67
C ARG A 120 14.18 -2.77 -7.49
N VAL A 121 14.18 -3.66 -8.46
CA VAL A 121 13.48 -4.95 -8.37
C VAL A 121 14.49 -6.04 -8.04
N SER A 122 14.24 -6.74 -6.92
CA SER A 122 14.99 -7.91 -6.48
C SER A 122 14.00 -8.96 -5.98
N ARG A 123 14.40 -10.23 -5.99
CA ARG A 123 13.59 -11.30 -5.41
C ARG A 123 13.34 -11.02 -3.93
N GLN A 124 12.09 -11.18 -3.52
CA GLN A 124 11.68 -11.15 -2.13
C GLN A 124 11.67 -12.59 -1.61
N GLU A 125 12.50 -12.87 -0.61
CA GLU A 125 12.72 -14.23 -0.11
C GLU A 125 11.62 -14.72 0.83
N LYS A 126 10.94 -13.79 1.52
CA LYS A 126 9.90 -14.11 2.51
C LYS A 126 8.58 -13.44 2.14
N SER A 127 7.53 -14.24 2.08
CA SER A 127 6.16 -13.75 2.04
C SER A 127 5.79 -13.20 3.41
N HIS A 128 4.79 -12.34 3.44
CA HIS A 128 4.10 -11.95 4.67
C HIS A 128 3.03 -12.97 5.07
N CYS A 129 2.58 -13.78 4.12
CA CYS A 129 1.76 -14.97 4.36
C CYS A 129 2.66 -16.18 4.64
N ASP A 130 2.65 -16.69 5.86
CA ASP A 130 3.48 -17.82 6.30
C ASP A 130 3.02 -19.15 5.65
N SER A 131 1.71 -19.33 5.53
CA SER A 131 1.11 -20.45 4.82
C SER A 131 -0.33 -20.15 4.42
N VAL A 132 -0.83 -20.85 3.41
CA VAL A 132 -2.25 -20.87 3.03
C VAL A 132 -2.81 -22.27 3.20
N SER A 133 -3.90 -22.40 3.97
CA SER A 133 -4.63 -23.65 4.16
C SER A 133 -5.96 -23.61 3.43
N PHE A 134 -6.25 -24.60 2.60
CA PHE A 134 -7.51 -24.68 1.87
C PHE A 134 -8.48 -25.67 2.53
N ASP A 135 -9.74 -25.27 2.65
CA ASP A 135 -10.82 -26.20 2.97
C ASP A 135 -10.94 -27.25 1.85
N ARG A 136 -10.98 -28.53 2.24
CA ARG A 136 -11.00 -29.67 1.32
C ARG A 136 -12.21 -29.68 0.40
N ASP A 137 -13.40 -29.40 0.92
CA ASP A 137 -14.63 -29.46 0.12
C ASP A 137 -14.67 -28.31 -0.89
N CYS A 138 -14.28 -27.11 -0.45
CA CYS A 138 -14.16 -25.94 -1.30
C CYS A 138 -13.10 -26.12 -2.41
N ALA A 139 -11.89 -26.54 -2.04
CA ALA A 139 -10.81 -26.77 -3.01
C ALA A 139 -11.23 -27.84 -4.02
N ASN A 140 -11.86 -28.92 -3.55
CA ASN A 140 -12.36 -29.99 -4.40
C ASN A 140 -13.45 -29.49 -5.37
N ALA A 141 -14.39 -28.66 -4.90
CA ALA A 141 -15.45 -28.10 -5.73
C ALA A 141 -14.94 -27.17 -6.84
N PHE A 142 -13.85 -26.44 -6.59
CA PHE A 142 -13.21 -25.59 -7.60
C PHE A 142 -12.44 -26.44 -8.63
N GLN A 143 -11.51 -27.31 -8.18
CA GLN A 143 -10.70 -28.13 -9.10
C GLN A 143 -11.57 -29.05 -9.96
N HIS A 144 -12.63 -29.65 -9.39
CA HIS A 144 -13.49 -30.57 -10.11
C HIS A 144 -14.23 -29.86 -11.24
N TYR A 145 -14.66 -28.61 -11.03
CA TYR A 145 -15.31 -27.85 -12.08
C TYR A 145 -14.34 -27.47 -13.21
N VAL A 146 -13.15 -27.00 -12.86
CA VAL A 146 -12.10 -26.67 -13.83
C VAL A 146 -11.69 -27.90 -14.64
N ASN A 147 -11.55 -29.06 -14.00
CA ASN A 147 -11.19 -30.31 -14.65
C ASN A 147 -12.33 -30.89 -15.49
N GLU A 148 -13.47 -31.20 -14.88
CA GLU A 148 -14.54 -31.96 -15.53
C GLU A 148 -15.40 -31.13 -16.48
N SER A 149 -15.65 -29.86 -16.14
CA SER A 149 -16.55 -29.01 -16.94
C SER A 149 -15.81 -28.14 -17.94
N LEU A 150 -14.61 -27.69 -17.61
CA LEU A 150 -13.81 -26.80 -18.47
C LEU A 150 -12.62 -27.49 -19.13
N ALA A 151 -12.21 -28.68 -18.66
CA ALA A 151 -11.04 -29.41 -19.14
C ALA A 151 -9.78 -28.52 -19.22
N PHE A 152 -9.65 -27.54 -18.32
CA PHE A 152 -8.59 -26.53 -18.35
C PHE A 152 -8.44 -25.82 -19.72
N ALA A 153 -9.51 -25.74 -20.52
CA ALA A 153 -9.50 -25.10 -21.84
C ALA A 153 -9.62 -23.57 -21.77
N VAL A 154 -10.24 -23.06 -20.72
CA VAL A 154 -10.37 -21.63 -20.42
C VAL A 154 -10.05 -21.37 -18.95
N LYS A 155 -9.58 -20.17 -18.65
CA LYS A 155 -9.33 -19.73 -17.28
C LYS A 155 -10.63 -19.58 -16.49
N ARG A 156 -10.58 -19.88 -15.20
CA ARG A 156 -11.65 -19.65 -14.23
C ARG A 156 -11.02 -19.09 -12.96
N GLY A 157 -11.68 -18.19 -12.25
CA GLY A 157 -11.17 -17.66 -10.98
C GLY A 157 -12.25 -17.32 -9.97
N GLY A 158 -11.81 -17.09 -8.73
CA GLY A 158 -12.68 -16.79 -7.61
C GLY A 158 -11.94 -16.08 -6.48
N PHE A 159 -12.68 -15.30 -5.71
CA PHE A 159 -12.19 -14.68 -4.49
C PHE A 159 -12.23 -15.67 -3.34
N MET A 160 -11.10 -15.82 -2.65
CA MET A 160 -10.95 -16.69 -1.49
C MET A 160 -11.34 -15.95 -0.22
N TYR A 161 -12.16 -16.57 0.61
CA TYR A 161 -12.60 -16.03 1.89
C TYR A 161 -12.26 -16.97 3.04
N GLY A 162 -11.89 -16.37 4.17
CA GLY A 162 -11.63 -17.09 5.41
C GLY A 162 -10.95 -16.18 6.43
N SER A 163 -9.91 -16.64 7.10
CA SER A 163 -9.27 -15.92 8.21
C SER A 163 -7.76 -15.77 8.04
N VAL A 164 -7.18 -14.83 8.79
CA VAL A 164 -5.73 -14.61 8.85
C VAL A 164 -5.33 -14.63 10.33
N SER A 165 -4.41 -15.51 10.71
CA SER A 165 -3.89 -15.60 12.07
C SER A 165 -2.89 -14.48 12.36
N GLU A 166 -2.59 -14.22 13.64
CA GLU A 166 -1.57 -13.23 14.03
C GLU A 166 -0.17 -13.58 13.47
N GLY A 167 0.08 -14.86 13.20
CA GLY A 167 1.32 -15.36 12.59
C GLY A 167 1.38 -15.20 11.07
N GLY A 168 0.33 -14.67 10.43
CA GLY A 168 0.27 -14.55 8.97
C GLY A 168 -0.10 -15.84 8.25
N GLU A 169 -0.68 -16.82 8.96
CA GLU A 169 -1.27 -18.01 8.34
C GLU A 169 -2.67 -17.66 7.82
N VAL A 170 -2.94 -18.01 6.57
CA VAL A 170 -4.23 -17.77 5.91
C VAL A 170 -5.01 -19.07 5.85
N GLU A 171 -6.25 -19.07 6.33
CA GLU A 171 -7.19 -20.17 6.13
C GLU A 171 -8.27 -19.74 5.13
N VAL A 172 -8.48 -20.54 4.09
CA VAL A 172 -9.52 -20.33 3.07
C VAL A 172 -10.64 -21.32 3.32
N ASN A 173 -11.84 -20.82 3.65
CA ASN A 173 -13.00 -21.64 3.98
C ASN A 173 -14.03 -21.74 2.85
N PHE A 174 -14.09 -20.74 1.95
CA PHE A 174 -14.91 -20.82 0.74
C PHE A 174 -14.35 -19.94 -0.38
N VAL A 175 -14.77 -20.20 -1.61
CA VAL A 175 -14.41 -19.44 -2.81
C VAL A 175 -15.69 -18.90 -3.45
N TYR A 176 -15.78 -17.59 -3.59
CA TYR A 176 -16.84 -16.94 -4.37
C TYR A 176 -16.35 -16.72 -5.80
N GLU A 177 -17.10 -17.24 -6.79
CA GLU A 177 -16.77 -17.08 -8.20
C GLU A 177 -17.60 -15.93 -8.80
N PRO A 178 -17.02 -14.74 -9.03
CA PRO A 178 -17.79 -13.62 -9.60
C PRO A 178 -18.21 -13.93 -11.04
N PRO A 179 -19.20 -13.19 -11.59
CA PRO A 179 -19.48 -13.23 -13.02
C PRO A 179 -18.19 -12.93 -13.80
N GLN A 180 -17.88 -13.76 -14.78
CA GLN A 180 -16.56 -13.72 -15.42
C GLN A 180 -16.60 -14.31 -16.83
N GLN A 181 -15.66 -13.88 -17.66
CA GLN A 181 -15.41 -14.42 -18.99
C GLN A 181 -13.99 -14.99 -19.03
N GLY A 182 -13.91 -16.32 -19.01
CA GLY A 182 -12.67 -17.05 -19.19
C GLY A 182 -12.29 -17.15 -20.67
N MET A 183 -11.01 -16.92 -20.97
CA MET A 183 -10.39 -17.19 -22.26
C MET A 183 -9.19 -18.13 -22.05
N GLU A 184 -8.50 -18.50 -23.12
CA GLU A 184 -7.32 -19.37 -23.02
C GLU A 184 -6.16 -18.67 -22.27
N ASP A 185 -5.93 -17.40 -22.57
CA ASP A 185 -4.80 -16.59 -22.11
C ASP A 185 -5.20 -15.46 -21.14
N ASN A 186 -6.49 -15.21 -20.99
CA ASN A 186 -7.01 -14.10 -20.19
C ASN A 186 -8.23 -14.51 -19.34
N LEU A 187 -8.44 -13.79 -18.23
CA LEU A 187 -9.60 -13.93 -17.36
C LEU A 187 -10.17 -12.55 -17.06
N ILE A 188 -11.38 -12.28 -17.53
CA ILE A 188 -12.07 -11.00 -17.32
C ILE A 188 -13.09 -11.18 -16.20
N LEU A 189 -12.93 -10.45 -15.10
CA LEU A 189 -13.88 -10.42 -13.99
C LEU A 189 -14.93 -9.33 -14.25
N MET A 190 -16.20 -9.73 -14.34
CA MET A 190 -17.36 -8.84 -14.48
C MET A 190 -17.97 -8.58 -13.10
N ARG A 191 -17.22 -7.87 -12.25
CA ARG A 191 -17.58 -7.62 -10.85
C ARG A 191 -18.97 -6.99 -10.72
N ASP A 192 -19.85 -7.63 -9.95
CA ASP A 192 -21.17 -7.12 -9.58
C ASP A 192 -21.10 -6.58 -8.15
N ALA A 193 -21.23 -5.27 -7.99
CA ALA A 193 -21.13 -4.60 -6.70
C ALA A 193 -22.25 -4.98 -5.72
N GLU A 194 -23.45 -5.31 -6.20
CA GLU A 194 -24.57 -5.69 -5.34
C GLU A 194 -24.44 -7.16 -4.90
N GLU A 195 -23.94 -8.03 -5.76
CA GLU A 195 -23.58 -9.41 -5.37
C GLU A 195 -22.41 -9.43 -4.40
N GLU A 196 -21.34 -8.68 -4.68
CA GLU A 196 -20.18 -8.59 -3.77
C GLU A 196 -20.57 -8.05 -2.39
N LYS A 197 -21.49 -7.08 -2.29
CA LYS A 197 -22.03 -6.63 -0.99
C LYS A 197 -22.67 -7.77 -0.19
N ARG A 198 -23.42 -8.67 -0.85
CA ARG A 198 -24.00 -9.85 -0.17
C ARG A 198 -22.91 -10.82 0.27
N VAL A 199 -21.92 -11.07 -0.58
CA VAL A 199 -20.78 -11.93 -0.25
C VAL A 199 -20.01 -11.38 0.97
N ASP A 200 -19.71 -10.08 0.96
CA ASP A 200 -18.99 -9.42 2.06
C ASP A 200 -19.83 -9.40 3.34
N ALA A 201 -21.16 -9.23 3.26
CA ALA A 201 -22.07 -9.31 4.40
C ALA A 201 -22.14 -10.73 5.01
N ILE A 202 -22.16 -11.77 4.16
CA ILE A 202 -22.10 -13.17 4.61
C ILE A 202 -20.76 -13.44 5.28
N ALA A 203 -19.64 -13.03 4.64
CA ALA A 203 -18.31 -13.19 5.19
C ALA A 203 -18.20 -12.53 6.56
N LEU A 204 -18.71 -11.30 6.72
CA LEU A 204 -18.73 -10.59 7.99
C LEU A 204 -19.48 -11.37 9.08
N GLY A 205 -20.69 -11.87 8.79
CA GLY A 205 -21.46 -12.68 9.74
C GLY A 205 -20.77 -14.02 10.09
N LEU A 206 -20.05 -14.60 9.12
CA LEU A 206 -19.21 -15.79 9.31
C LEU A 206 -17.90 -15.51 10.06
N GLY A 207 -17.57 -14.24 10.34
CA GLY A 207 -16.31 -13.86 10.98
C GLY A 207 -15.11 -14.06 10.04
N MET A 208 -15.35 -14.00 8.73
CA MET A 208 -14.39 -14.21 7.67
C MET A 208 -14.20 -12.92 6.86
N ARG A 209 -13.14 -12.87 6.06
CA ARG A 209 -12.80 -11.77 5.17
C ARG A 209 -12.26 -12.30 3.85
N ARG A 210 -12.19 -11.43 2.84
CA ARG A 210 -11.49 -11.72 1.59
C ARG A 210 -9.98 -11.82 1.88
N VAL A 211 -9.38 -12.96 1.55
CA VAL A 211 -7.97 -13.28 1.86
C VAL A 211 -7.11 -13.53 0.64
N GLY A 212 -7.72 -13.72 -0.53
CA GLY A 212 -6.95 -13.95 -1.74
C GLY A 212 -7.79 -14.14 -2.99
N PHE A 213 -7.11 -14.55 -4.05
CA PHE A 213 -7.71 -14.91 -5.33
C PHE A 213 -7.13 -16.23 -5.84
N ILE A 214 -8.00 -17.11 -6.33
CA ILE A 214 -7.63 -18.38 -6.98
C ILE A 214 -8.01 -18.33 -8.45
N PHE A 215 -7.16 -18.85 -9.32
CA PHE A 215 -7.53 -19.03 -10.73
C PHE A 215 -6.88 -20.27 -11.35
N SER A 216 -7.43 -20.74 -12.46
CA SER A 216 -6.88 -21.85 -13.23
C SER A 216 -5.98 -21.38 -14.37
N GLN A 217 -4.87 -22.09 -14.58
CA GLN A 217 -4.12 -22.03 -15.83
C GLN A 217 -4.75 -22.94 -16.87
N THR A 218 -4.39 -22.76 -18.13
CA THR A 218 -4.89 -23.59 -19.22
C THR A 218 -3.84 -24.61 -19.63
N VAL A 219 -4.27 -25.74 -20.19
CA VAL A 219 -3.37 -26.83 -20.63
C VAL A 219 -2.34 -26.40 -21.69
N THR A 220 -2.60 -25.30 -22.40
CA THR A 220 -1.65 -24.73 -23.37
C THR A 220 -0.56 -23.90 -22.70
N GLN A 221 -0.83 -23.34 -21.52
CA GLN A 221 0.12 -22.58 -20.73
C GLN A 221 1.10 -23.49 -19.98
N ASP A 222 0.68 -24.67 -19.50
CA ASP A 222 1.58 -25.65 -18.86
C ASP A 222 2.75 -26.10 -19.75
N LYS A 223 2.67 -25.84 -21.07
CA LYS A 223 3.75 -26.12 -22.03
C LYS A 223 4.78 -24.98 -22.16
N LYS A 224 4.62 -23.87 -21.42
CA LYS A 224 5.46 -22.66 -21.53
C LYS A 224 6.38 -22.52 -20.31
N GLU A 225 7.57 -21.96 -20.52
CA GLU A 225 8.60 -21.79 -19.47
C GLU A 225 8.42 -20.50 -18.64
N TYR A 226 7.27 -20.35 -17.98
CA TYR A 226 7.03 -19.31 -16.97
C TYR A 226 5.96 -19.75 -15.96
N THR A 227 6.06 -19.26 -14.72
CA THR A 227 5.08 -19.58 -13.68
C THR A 227 3.78 -18.80 -13.86
N LEU A 228 3.86 -17.45 -13.94
CA LEU A 228 2.72 -16.59 -14.25
C LEU A 228 2.99 -15.74 -15.49
N SER A 229 1.98 -15.55 -16.32
CA SER A 229 2.02 -14.62 -17.45
C SER A 229 1.97 -13.17 -16.98
N ASN A 230 2.34 -12.22 -17.84
CA ASN A 230 2.26 -10.79 -17.56
C ASN A 230 0.81 -10.32 -17.30
N VAL A 231 -0.19 -10.93 -17.94
CA VAL A 231 -1.62 -10.69 -17.68
C VAL A 231 -1.99 -11.17 -16.27
N GLU A 232 -1.52 -12.35 -15.87
CA GLU A 232 -1.79 -12.93 -14.55
C GLU A 232 -1.10 -12.14 -13.44
N VAL A 233 0.17 -11.74 -13.64
CA VAL A 233 0.89 -10.87 -12.71
C VAL A 233 0.17 -9.54 -12.55
N LEU A 234 -0.30 -8.94 -13.63
CA LEU A 234 -1.02 -7.65 -13.58
C LEU A 234 -2.32 -7.79 -12.79
N LEU A 235 -3.12 -8.82 -13.06
CA LEU A 235 -4.34 -9.11 -12.31
C LEU A 235 -4.05 -9.39 -10.84
N ALA A 236 -3.07 -10.23 -10.53
CA ALA A 236 -2.69 -10.56 -9.15
C ALA A 236 -2.18 -9.33 -8.39
N ALA A 237 -1.36 -8.48 -9.02
CA ALA A 237 -0.87 -7.23 -8.44
C ALA A 237 -2.00 -6.24 -8.19
N GLN A 238 -2.96 -6.14 -9.12
CA GLN A 238 -4.16 -5.31 -8.96
C GLN A 238 -4.97 -5.76 -7.75
N LEU A 239 -5.34 -7.04 -7.68
CA LEU A 239 -6.18 -7.56 -6.61
C LEU A 239 -5.48 -7.49 -5.24
N HIS A 240 -4.17 -7.77 -5.18
CA HIS A 240 -3.40 -7.58 -3.96
C HIS A 240 -3.38 -6.10 -3.55
N ALA A 241 -3.11 -5.18 -4.48
CA ALA A 241 -3.07 -3.76 -4.19
C ALA A 241 -4.41 -3.21 -3.66
N GLU A 242 -5.53 -3.66 -4.25
CA GLU A 242 -6.91 -3.32 -3.87
C GLU A 242 -7.31 -3.89 -2.50
N SER A 243 -6.78 -5.07 -2.13
CA SER A 243 -7.20 -5.77 -0.90
C SER A 243 -6.79 -5.07 0.40
N GLU A 244 -5.72 -4.26 0.34
CA GLU A 244 -5.01 -3.71 1.52
C GLU A 244 -4.57 -4.75 2.56
N LEU A 245 -4.67 -6.05 2.24
CA LEU A 245 -4.24 -7.17 3.08
C LEU A 245 -2.79 -7.50 2.75
N LYS A 246 -1.94 -7.44 3.76
CA LYS A 246 -0.51 -7.72 3.63
C LYS A 246 -0.24 -9.21 3.38
N GLU A 247 -1.08 -10.09 3.90
CA GLU A 247 -1.01 -11.55 3.80
C GLU A 247 -1.77 -12.08 2.56
N TRP A 248 -2.15 -11.23 1.60
CA TRP A 248 -2.93 -11.63 0.44
C TRP A 248 -2.26 -12.76 -0.36
N VAL A 249 -3.05 -13.76 -0.74
CA VAL A 249 -2.60 -14.95 -1.47
C VAL A 249 -3.17 -14.99 -2.88
N THR A 250 -2.34 -15.35 -3.84
CA THR A 250 -2.70 -15.70 -5.21
C THR A 250 -2.48 -17.20 -5.39
N ALA A 251 -3.56 -17.96 -5.54
CA ALA A 251 -3.52 -19.39 -5.75
C ALA A 251 -3.76 -19.74 -7.23
N VAL A 252 -3.05 -20.76 -7.71
CA VAL A 252 -3.08 -21.20 -9.10
C VAL A 252 -3.42 -22.67 -9.13
N VAL A 253 -4.38 -23.05 -9.97
CA VAL A 253 -4.76 -24.44 -10.21
C VAL A 253 -4.37 -24.82 -11.63
N LYS A 254 -3.55 -25.86 -11.80
CA LYS A 254 -3.04 -26.29 -13.10
C LYS A 254 -3.09 -27.81 -13.25
N LEU A 255 -2.89 -28.30 -14.47
CA LEU A 255 -2.92 -29.73 -14.75
C LEU A 255 -1.49 -30.23 -14.97
N GLU A 256 -0.96 -30.99 -14.03
CA GLU A 256 0.38 -31.55 -14.13
C GLU A 256 0.30 -32.96 -14.74
N ILE A 257 1.12 -33.21 -15.77
CA ILE A 257 1.23 -34.53 -16.39
C ILE A 257 2.32 -35.29 -15.64
N ASN A 258 1.94 -36.36 -14.96
CA ASN A 258 2.84 -37.24 -14.23
C ASN A 258 3.70 -38.08 -15.19
N GLU A 259 4.79 -38.63 -14.66
CA GLU A 259 5.73 -39.49 -15.42
C GLU A 259 5.06 -40.70 -16.08
N ASP A 260 3.97 -41.21 -15.48
CA ASP A 260 3.18 -42.34 -15.99
C ASP A 260 2.16 -41.94 -17.10
N GLY A 261 2.12 -40.67 -17.49
CA GLY A 261 1.16 -40.13 -18.46
C GLY A 261 -0.25 -39.89 -17.89
N GLY A 262 -0.43 -40.04 -16.57
CA GLY A 262 -1.61 -39.55 -15.85
C GLY A 262 -1.59 -38.04 -15.71
N ALA A 263 -2.76 -37.41 -15.55
CA ALA A 263 -2.87 -35.98 -15.36
C ALA A 263 -3.53 -35.70 -14.00
N ASP A 264 -2.83 -35.00 -13.13
CA ASP A 264 -3.30 -34.63 -11.80
C ASP A 264 -3.47 -33.12 -11.70
N VAL A 265 -4.46 -32.69 -10.91
CA VAL A 265 -4.65 -31.27 -10.63
C VAL A 265 -3.70 -30.84 -9.52
N HIS A 266 -2.88 -29.83 -9.82
CA HIS A 266 -1.88 -29.29 -8.90
C HIS A 266 -2.24 -27.86 -8.46
N PHE A 267 -1.96 -27.54 -7.20
CA PHE A 267 -2.16 -26.21 -6.62
C PHE A 267 -0.80 -25.56 -6.33
N GLU A 268 -0.63 -24.33 -6.78
CA GLU A 268 0.48 -23.46 -6.38
C GLU A 268 -0.05 -22.22 -5.68
N ALA A 269 0.74 -21.67 -4.75
CA ALA A 269 0.36 -20.47 -4.02
C ALA A 269 1.52 -19.48 -3.98
N PHE A 270 1.20 -18.24 -4.26
CA PHE A 270 2.15 -17.14 -4.31
C PHE A 270 1.59 -15.92 -3.60
N GLN A 271 2.50 -15.08 -3.15
CA GLN A 271 2.22 -13.69 -2.81
C GLN A 271 2.96 -12.79 -3.80
N MET A 272 2.30 -11.75 -4.30
CA MET A 272 3.01 -10.74 -5.11
C MET A 272 3.98 -9.97 -4.21
N SER A 273 5.22 -9.81 -4.65
CA SER A 273 6.24 -9.09 -3.88
C SER A 273 5.84 -7.65 -3.58
N ASP A 274 6.35 -7.08 -2.49
CA ASP A 274 6.08 -5.70 -2.10
C ASP A 274 6.42 -4.72 -3.22
N MET A 275 7.48 -5.03 -3.96
CA MET A 275 7.90 -4.24 -5.13
C MET A 275 6.90 -4.34 -6.28
N CYS A 276 6.34 -5.53 -6.56
CA CYS A 276 5.29 -5.71 -7.56
C CYS A 276 4.06 -4.86 -7.23
N VAL A 277 3.56 -4.98 -5.99
CA VAL A 277 2.39 -4.23 -5.51
C VAL A 277 2.66 -2.72 -5.54
N ARG A 278 3.86 -2.28 -5.16
CA ARG A 278 4.27 -0.87 -5.22
C ARG A 278 4.31 -0.34 -6.65
N LEU A 279 4.93 -1.09 -7.59
CA LEU A 279 4.99 -0.71 -9.00
C LEU A 279 3.57 -0.56 -9.59
N PHE A 280 2.64 -1.43 -9.21
CA PHE A 280 1.25 -1.32 -9.60
C PHE A 280 0.58 -0.06 -9.03
N ARG A 281 0.68 0.17 -7.72
CA ARG A 281 0.09 1.36 -7.04
C ARG A 281 0.62 2.68 -7.60
N GLU A 282 1.90 2.73 -7.96
CA GLU A 282 2.50 3.91 -8.58
C GLU A 282 2.22 4.02 -10.09
N GLY A 283 1.47 3.06 -10.68
CA GLY A 283 1.06 3.06 -12.08
C GLY A 283 2.20 2.80 -13.07
N TRP A 284 3.25 2.09 -12.66
CA TRP A 284 4.45 1.83 -13.48
C TRP A 284 4.23 0.71 -14.50
N PHE A 285 3.31 -0.22 -14.29
CA PHE A 285 3.01 -1.26 -15.28
C PHE A 285 2.42 -0.68 -16.56
N VAL A 286 2.83 -1.24 -17.70
CA VAL A 286 2.10 -1.12 -18.97
C VAL A 286 0.95 -2.11 -18.92
N THR A 287 -0.28 -1.61 -19.03
CA THR A 287 -1.52 -2.41 -18.88
C THR A 287 -2.07 -2.91 -20.20
N GLU A 288 -1.62 -2.33 -21.32
CA GLU A 288 -1.95 -2.77 -22.67
C GLU A 288 -0.92 -3.83 -23.09
N ILE A 289 -1.32 -5.10 -23.04
CA ILE A 289 -0.50 -6.25 -23.41
C ILE A 289 -0.93 -6.73 -24.79
N GLY A 290 -0.02 -6.66 -25.76
CA GLY A 290 -0.28 -7.08 -27.14
C GLY A 290 -0.03 -8.58 -27.36
N PRO A 291 -0.53 -9.16 -28.47
CA PRO A 291 -0.35 -10.59 -28.78
C PRO A 291 1.11 -10.98 -29.07
N GLU A 292 1.95 -10.01 -29.45
CA GLU A 292 3.39 -10.21 -29.71
C GLU A 292 4.25 -10.02 -28.46
N ASP A 293 3.64 -9.69 -27.32
CA ASP A 293 4.37 -9.45 -26.08
C ASP A 293 4.76 -10.75 -25.42
N ASP A 294 6.00 -10.85 -24.97
CA ASP A 294 6.48 -12.02 -24.25
C ASP A 294 5.70 -12.18 -22.93
N PRO A 295 4.89 -13.24 -22.77
CA PRO A 295 4.11 -13.45 -21.55
C PRO A 295 4.98 -13.63 -20.31
N LYS A 296 6.26 -14.01 -20.45
CA LYS A 296 7.20 -14.16 -19.32
C LYS A 296 7.64 -12.81 -18.73
N LEU A 297 7.46 -11.72 -19.47
CA LEU A 297 8.00 -10.41 -19.11
C LEU A 297 6.89 -9.39 -18.88
N SER A 298 6.92 -8.75 -17.72
CA SER A 298 6.11 -7.59 -17.41
C SER A 298 6.78 -6.30 -17.88
N LYS A 299 6.08 -5.51 -18.70
CA LYS A 299 6.56 -4.23 -19.20
C LYS A 299 6.25 -3.08 -18.24
N LEU A 300 7.19 -2.16 -18.10
CA LEU A 300 7.11 -0.99 -17.24
C LEU A 300 7.25 0.30 -18.07
N LYS A 301 6.54 1.35 -17.65
CA LYS A 301 6.56 2.69 -18.28
C LYS A 301 7.89 3.43 -18.03
N LYS A 302 8.60 3.07 -16.96
CA LYS A 302 9.88 3.66 -16.54
C LYS A 302 10.91 2.57 -16.31
N GLU A 303 12.17 2.94 -16.37
CA GLU A 303 13.28 2.03 -16.08
C GLU A 303 13.36 1.71 -14.59
N VAL A 304 13.57 0.43 -14.28
CA VAL A 304 13.86 -0.09 -12.95
C VAL A 304 15.20 -0.79 -12.98
N VAL A 305 15.89 -0.81 -11.84
CA VAL A 305 17.15 -1.54 -11.71
C VAL A 305 16.86 -2.99 -11.34
N VAL A 306 17.28 -3.91 -12.20
CA VAL A 306 17.31 -5.35 -11.89
C VAL A 306 18.77 -5.79 -11.86
N GLY A 307 19.27 -6.11 -10.67
CA GLY A 307 20.70 -6.37 -10.45
C GLY A 307 21.56 -5.13 -10.69
N VAL A 308 22.18 -5.04 -11.87
CA VAL A 308 23.04 -3.91 -12.29
C VAL A 308 22.57 -3.26 -13.59
N LYS A 309 21.43 -3.69 -14.13
CA LYS A 309 20.89 -3.20 -15.41
C LYS A 309 19.63 -2.38 -15.17
N ASP A 310 19.52 -1.27 -15.90
CA ASP A 310 18.27 -0.54 -16.04
C ASP A 310 17.43 -1.20 -17.14
N LEU A 311 16.24 -1.68 -16.78
CA LEU A 311 15.35 -2.41 -17.67
C LEU A 311 13.94 -1.83 -17.62
N LYS A 312 13.21 -1.93 -18.73
CA LYS A 312 11.77 -1.67 -18.83
C LYS A 312 10.94 -2.95 -18.88
N GLN A 313 11.59 -4.11 -18.86
CA GLN A 313 10.94 -5.41 -18.86
C GLN A 313 11.56 -6.24 -17.75
N VAL A 314 10.71 -6.82 -16.91
CA VAL A 314 11.12 -7.59 -15.74
C VAL A 314 10.53 -8.99 -15.88
N ASP A 315 11.36 -10.00 -15.65
CA ASP A 315 10.92 -11.38 -15.58
C ASP A 315 9.93 -11.56 -14.42
N ASN A 316 8.77 -12.14 -14.73
CA ASN A 316 7.66 -12.25 -13.80
C ASN A 316 8.02 -12.99 -12.50
N ASP A 317 9.00 -13.89 -12.53
CA ASP A 317 9.46 -14.63 -11.35
C ASP A 317 10.05 -13.72 -10.26
N PHE A 318 10.50 -12.50 -10.60
CA PHE A 318 10.93 -11.52 -9.59
C PHE A 318 9.77 -10.98 -8.74
N PHE A 319 8.54 -11.15 -9.19
CA PHE A 319 7.34 -10.70 -8.50
C PHE A 319 6.67 -11.79 -7.68
N LEU A 320 7.10 -13.04 -7.81
CA LEU A 320 6.46 -14.18 -7.16
C LEU A 320 7.22 -14.55 -5.89
N VAL A 321 6.49 -14.64 -4.78
CA VAL A 321 7.01 -15.15 -3.50
C VAL A 321 6.20 -16.39 -3.15
N VAL A 322 6.85 -17.55 -3.08
CA VAL A 322 6.17 -18.84 -2.85
C VAL A 322 5.56 -18.88 -1.45
N VAL A 323 4.32 -19.36 -1.36
CA VAL A 323 3.59 -19.55 -0.09
C VAL A 323 3.38 -21.06 0.12
N LYS A 324 3.63 -21.52 1.35
CA LYS A 324 3.41 -22.92 1.72
C LYS A 324 1.92 -23.26 1.72
N ILE A 325 1.55 -24.37 1.08
CA ILE A 325 0.17 -24.87 1.05
C ILE A 325 -0.06 -25.92 2.15
N LEU A 326 -1.22 -25.83 2.80
CA LEU A 326 -1.77 -26.76 3.78
C LEU A 326 -3.24 -27.06 3.41
N ASP A 327 -3.86 -27.99 4.13
CA ASP A 327 -5.28 -28.27 4.04
C ASP A 327 -5.96 -28.31 5.42
N HIS A 328 -7.28 -28.12 5.43
CA HIS A 328 -8.10 -28.29 6.61
C HIS A 328 -9.53 -28.71 6.23
N GLN A 329 -10.33 -29.05 7.24
CA GLN A 329 -11.78 -29.20 7.08
C GLN A 329 -12.47 -28.07 7.84
N GLY A 330 -13.11 -27.18 7.08
CA GLY A 330 -13.83 -26.02 7.57
C GLY A 330 -15.23 -26.35 8.09
N PRO A 331 -15.92 -25.34 8.67
CA PRO A 331 -17.25 -25.50 9.26
C PRO A 331 -18.40 -25.48 8.23
N LEU A 332 -18.13 -25.05 7.00
CA LEU A 332 -19.10 -24.94 5.92
C LEU A 332 -19.02 -26.18 5.02
N THR A 333 -20.17 -26.61 4.52
CA THR A 333 -20.22 -27.56 3.41
C THR A 333 -20.12 -26.81 2.08
N CYS A 334 -19.67 -27.50 1.03
CA CYS A 334 -19.68 -27.00 -0.35
C CYS A 334 -20.43 -28.00 -1.25
N THR A 335 -21.75 -28.10 -1.04
CA THR A 335 -22.60 -29.10 -1.71
C THR A 335 -23.76 -28.48 -2.48
N PHE A 336 -24.04 -27.20 -2.23
CA PHE A 336 -25.00 -26.43 -3.00
C PHE A 336 -24.41 -25.98 -4.34
N PRO A 337 -25.21 -25.80 -5.41
CA PRO A 337 -24.69 -25.31 -6.69
C PRO A 337 -24.05 -23.92 -6.58
N ILE A 338 -22.81 -23.83 -7.05
CA ILE A 338 -22.01 -22.61 -7.08
C ILE A 338 -22.51 -21.68 -8.19
N GLU A 339 -22.73 -20.42 -7.84
CA GLU A 339 -23.15 -19.33 -8.72
C GLU A 339 -22.20 -19.10 -9.90
N ASN A 340 -22.71 -18.41 -10.93
CA ASN A 340 -21.92 -17.96 -12.09
C ASN A 340 -21.21 -19.08 -12.88
N ARG A 341 -21.61 -20.34 -12.68
CA ARG A 341 -21.20 -21.51 -13.47
C ARG A 341 -22.25 -21.82 -14.55
N ASN A 342 -21.99 -22.83 -15.39
CA ASN A 342 -22.86 -23.19 -16.51
C ASN A 342 -24.29 -23.62 -16.12
N VAL A 343 -24.51 -23.95 -14.84
CA VAL A 343 -25.82 -24.37 -14.33
C VAL A 343 -26.36 -23.27 -13.41
N GLU A 344 -27.52 -22.72 -13.75
CA GLU A 344 -28.18 -21.73 -12.90
C GLU A 344 -28.67 -22.35 -11.59
N THR A 345 -28.44 -21.63 -10.50
CA THR A 345 -28.98 -21.99 -9.19
C THR A 345 -30.48 -21.68 -9.13
N THR A 346 -31.30 -22.68 -8.81
CA THR A 346 -32.76 -22.58 -8.84
C THR A 346 -33.39 -22.90 -7.47
N MET A 347 -34.65 -22.50 -7.28
CA MET A 347 -35.43 -22.89 -6.09
C MET A 347 -35.56 -24.42 -5.94
N ARG A 348 -35.55 -25.17 -7.06
CA ARG A 348 -35.51 -26.64 -7.04
C ARG A 348 -34.22 -27.17 -6.43
N ALA A 349 -33.09 -26.50 -6.68
CA ALA A 349 -31.82 -26.86 -6.04
C ALA A 349 -31.88 -26.63 -4.52
N LEU A 350 -32.47 -25.51 -4.08
CA LEU A 350 -32.73 -25.24 -2.65
C LEU A 350 -33.57 -26.35 -2.03
N LYS A 351 -34.70 -26.72 -2.65
CA LYS A 351 -35.54 -27.83 -2.19
C LYS A 351 -34.75 -29.13 -2.06
N THR A 352 -34.02 -29.50 -3.11
CA THR A 352 -33.27 -30.75 -3.17
C THR A 352 -32.20 -30.81 -2.08
N HIS A 353 -31.52 -29.70 -1.83
CA HIS A 353 -30.54 -29.57 -0.75
C HIS A 353 -31.18 -29.71 0.63
N MET A 354 -32.25 -28.96 0.89
CA MET A 354 -32.95 -28.99 2.17
C MET A 354 -33.58 -30.36 2.46
N ASP A 355 -34.07 -31.06 1.43
CA ASP A 355 -34.61 -32.42 1.52
C ASP A 355 -33.52 -33.44 1.85
N ARG A 356 -32.35 -33.34 1.21
CA ARG A 356 -31.21 -34.23 1.46
C ARG A 356 -30.69 -34.10 2.90
N ALA A 357 -30.68 -32.87 3.41
CA ALA A 357 -30.17 -32.56 4.74
C ALA A 357 -31.24 -32.58 5.84
N ARG A 358 -32.46 -33.05 5.56
CA ARG A 358 -33.63 -32.97 6.46
C ARG A 358 -33.42 -33.59 7.84
N SER A 359 -32.53 -34.57 7.97
CA SER A 359 -32.18 -35.21 9.24
C SER A 359 -31.29 -34.35 10.15
N LEU A 360 -30.73 -33.25 9.66
CA LEU A 360 -29.83 -32.37 10.39
C LEU A 360 -30.61 -31.17 10.99
N PRO A 361 -30.09 -30.56 12.08
CA PRO A 361 -30.61 -29.29 12.60
C PRO A 361 -30.65 -28.20 11.52
N PHE A 362 -31.62 -27.26 11.60
CA PHE A 362 -31.79 -26.19 10.60
C PHE A 362 -30.48 -25.49 10.24
N VAL A 363 -29.75 -25.01 11.26
CA VAL A 363 -28.47 -24.31 11.07
C VAL A 363 -27.46 -25.13 10.27
N LYS A 364 -27.39 -26.46 10.47
CA LYS A 364 -26.48 -27.34 9.72
C LYS A 364 -26.88 -27.51 8.26
N ARG A 365 -28.19 -27.48 7.96
CA ARG A 365 -28.70 -27.57 6.57
C ARG A 365 -28.30 -26.35 5.74
N ILE A 366 -28.22 -25.18 6.38
CA ILE A 366 -27.88 -23.91 5.73
C ILE A 366 -26.40 -23.50 5.88
N SER A 367 -25.57 -24.34 6.53
CA SER A 367 -24.11 -24.11 6.67
C SER A 367 -23.36 -24.33 5.35
N ASP A 368 -23.76 -23.64 4.29
CA ASP A 368 -23.17 -23.68 2.95
C ASP A 368 -23.14 -22.26 2.41
N PHE A 369 -21.96 -21.75 2.05
CA PHE A 369 -21.81 -20.37 1.60
C PHE A 369 -22.66 -20.07 0.35
N HIS A 370 -22.68 -20.98 -0.62
CA HIS A 370 -23.39 -20.77 -1.88
C HIS A 370 -24.91 -20.80 -1.68
N LEU A 371 -25.39 -21.60 -0.72
CA LEU A 371 -26.79 -21.54 -0.28
C LEU A 371 -27.11 -20.20 0.38
N LEU A 372 -26.27 -19.75 1.31
CA LEU A 372 -26.46 -18.46 1.98
C LEU A 372 -26.49 -17.31 0.96
N LEU A 373 -25.62 -17.32 -0.04
CA LEU A 373 -25.61 -16.32 -1.11
C LEU A 373 -26.89 -16.35 -1.95
N PHE A 374 -27.40 -17.54 -2.26
CA PHE A 374 -28.67 -17.69 -2.96
C PHE A 374 -29.85 -17.13 -2.16
N VAL A 375 -29.92 -17.42 -0.86
CA VAL A 375 -30.98 -16.92 0.04
C VAL A 375 -30.84 -15.41 0.28
N ALA A 376 -29.62 -14.88 0.35
CA ALA A 376 -29.34 -13.46 0.56
C ALA A 376 -29.96 -12.54 -0.52
N ARG A 377 -30.34 -13.08 -1.68
CA ARG A 377 -31.08 -12.35 -2.73
C ARG A 377 -32.48 -11.89 -2.29
N PHE A 378 -33.01 -12.47 -1.20
CA PHE A 378 -34.35 -12.23 -0.68
C PHE A 378 -34.36 -11.61 0.73
N LEU A 379 -33.17 -11.25 1.24
CA LEU A 379 -32.96 -10.76 2.59
C LEU A 379 -32.38 -9.33 2.55
N ASP A 380 -32.58 -8.57 3.63
CA ASP A 380 -31.89 -7.30 3.78
C ASP A 380 -30.38 -7.53 4.00
N VAL A 381 -29.55 -6.89 3.17
CA VAL A 381 -28.10 -7.08 3.18
C VAL A 381 -27.46 -6.46 4.43
N GLY A 382 -28.08 -5.43 5.00
CA GLY A 382 -27.54 -4.70 6.15
C GLY A 382 -27.85 -5.36 7.50
N SER A 383 -29.00 -6.02 7.63
CA SER A 383 -29.43 -6.66 8.90
C SER A 383 -29.50 -8.18 8.84
N ASP A 384 -30.19 -8.72 7.84
CA ASP A 384 -30.66 -10.11 7.89
C ASP A 384 -29.57 -11.08 7.44
N VAL A 385 -28.84 -10.72 6.38
CA VAL A 385 -27.75 -11.53 5.82
C VAL A 385 -26.64 -11.77 6.85
N PRO A 386 -26.07 -10.74 7.52
CA PRO A 386 -25.05 -10.98 8.55
C PRO A 386 -25.60 -11.76 9.75
N ALA A 387 -26.85 -11.53 10.17
CA ALA A 387 -27.45 -12.22 11.30
C ALA A 387 -27.65 -13.72 11.03
N LEU A 388 -28.09 -14.08 9.82
CA LEU A 388 -28.23 -15.48 9.42
C LEU A 388 -26.86 -16.18 9.34
N ALA A 389 -25.87 -15.50 8.75
CA ALA A 389 -24.49 -15.99 8.69
C ALA A 389 -23.86 -16.15 10.09
N GLU A 390 -24.17 -15.27 11.04
CA GLU A 390 -23.72 -15.42 12.43
C GLU A 390 -24.33 -16.65 13.10
N CYS A 391 -25.60 -16.98 12.84
CA CYS A 391 -26.18 -18.22 13.34
C CYS A 391 -25.41 -19.44 12.83
N VAL A 392 -24.99 -19.43 11.56
CA VAL A 392 -24.13 -20.46 10.98
C VAL A 392 -22.77 -20.48 11.66
N ARG A 393 -22.13 -19.34 11.88
CA ARG A 393 -20.84 -19.28 12.59
C ARG A 393 -20.90 -19.86 13.99
N LEU A 394 -21.91 -19.47 14.77
CA LEU A 394 -22.07 -19.86 16.17
C LEU A 394 -22.75 -21.23 16.34
N GLN A 395 -23.24 -21.81 15.25
CA GLN A 395 -24.04 -23.03 15.24
C GLN A 395 -25.24 -22.93 16.19
N SER A 396 -25.87 -21.75 16.23
CA SER A 396 -26.98 -21.42 17.12
C SER A 396 -28.34 -21.69 16.46
N ASN A 397 -29.41 -21.57 17.25
CA ASN A 397 -30.77 -21.63 16.73
C ASN A 397 -31.01 -20.50 15.72
N VAL A 398 -31.62 -20.83 14.59
CA VAL A 398 -32.02 -19.87 13.57
C VAL A 398 -33.40 -19.32 13.97
N PRO A 399 -33.62 -17.99 13.95
CA PRO A 399 -34.94 -17.42 14.18
C PRO A 399 -36.02 -18.03 13.28
N GLU A 400 -37.18 -18.37 13.86
CA GLU A 400 -38.29 -19.05 13.17
C GLU A 400 -38.73 -18.33 11.88
N GLY A 401 -38.66 -16.99 11.87
CA GLY A 401 -38.96 -16.20 10.67
C GLY A 401 -38.06 -16.53 9.47
N TYR A 402 -36.76 -16.75 9.69
CA TYR A 402 -35.84 -17.17 8.62
C TYR A 402 -36.06 -18.62 8.22
N GLU A 403 -36.35 -19.50 9.18
CA GLU A 403 -36.66 -20.90 8.89
C GLU A 403 -37.87 -21.02 7.95
N LEU A 404 -38.97 -20.34 8.31
CA LEU A 404 -40.20 -20.30 7.51
C LEU A 404 -39.98 -19.68 6.13
N LEU A 405 -39.18 -18.61 6.04
CA LEU A 405 -38.86 -17.97 4.75
C LEU A 405 -38.14 -18.96 3.83
N ILE A 406 -37.07 -19.58 4.30
CA ILE A 406 -36.25 -20.50 3.51
C ILE A 406 -37.04 -21.75 3.14
N ASP A 407 -37.82 -22.31 4.06
CA ASP A 407 -38.70 -23.45 3.77
C ASP A 407 -39.80 -23.06 2.77
N SER A 408 -40.34 -21.85 2.85
CA SER A 408 -41.30 -21.34 1.85
C SER A 408 -40.64 -21.23 0.47
N MET A 409 -39.43 -20.68 0.37
CA MET A 409 -38.67 -20.59 -0.87
C MET A 409 -38.41 -21.97 -1.47
N ALA A 410 -37.99 -22.92 -0.65
CA ALA A 410 -37.77 -24.31 -1.05
C ALA A 410 -39.05 -24.99 -1.58
N ASN A 411 -40.22 -24.61 -1.10
CA ASN A 411 -41.51 -25.19 -1.49
C ASN A 411 -42.28 -24.38 -2.55
N THR A 412 -41.67 -23.34 -3.13
CA THR A 412 -42.31 -22.49 -4.16
C THR A 412 -42.33 -23.15 -5.57
N CYS A 413 -41.83 -24.38 -5.72
CA CYS A 413 -41.72 -25.11 -6.99
C CYS A 413 -42.81 -26.15 -7.23
#